data_AF-A0A7Y9BE80-F1
#
_entry.id   AF-A0A7Y9BE80-F1
#
_cell.length_a   1.000
_cell.length_b   1.000
_cell.length_c   1.000
_cell.angle_alpha   90.00
_cell.angle_beta   90.00
_cell.angle_gamma   90.00
#
_symmetry.space_group_name_H-M   'P 1'
#
loop_
_entity.id
_entity.type
_entity.pdbx_description
1 polymer ?
#
loop_
_entity_poly.entity_id
_entity_poly.type
_entity_poly.pdbx_seq_one_letter_code
_entity_poly.pdbx_strand_id
1 'polypeptide(L)'
;MNQFTKESQSEDYLDIPSSEIVEIVEYLLENYQKPIKIETLSWQAEMGGTMFFNEFRRLTGLSPNNFLNSCAYKAKWTSFVRQT
;
A
#
# COMPACT_ATOMS: atom_id res chain seq x y z
N MET A 1 13.62 25.16 -21.43
CA MET A 1 12.50 24.34 -21.93
C MET A 1 12.71 22.94 -21.40
N ASN A 2 11.78 22.46 -20.57
CA ASN A 2 11.87 21.15 -19.92
C ASN A 2 11.56 20.06 -20.93
N GLN A 3 12.50 19.14 -21.15
CA GLN A 3 12.26 17.88 -21.87
C GLN A 3 12.91 16.76 -21.07
N PHE A 4 12.17 16.22 -20.10
CA PHE A 4 12.40 14.87 -19.61
C PHE A 4 11.41 13.97 -20.35
N THR A 5 11.86 13.47 -21.48
CA THR A 5 11.13 12.53 -22.33
C THR A 5 11.17 11.15 -21.66
N LYS A 6 9.96 10.64 -21.42
CA LYS A 6 9.62 9.25 -21.13
C LYS A 6 10.20 8.28 -22.20
N GLU A 7 10.20 7.00 -21.84
CA GLU A 7 10.30 5.77 -22.68
C GLU A 7 11.66 5.05 -22.61
N SER A 8 11.81 3.72 -22.49
CA SER A 8 10.90 2.57 -22.32
C SER A 8 11.75 1.28 -22.25
N GLN A 9 11.23 0.22 -21.60
CA GLN A 9 11.51 -1.23 -21.84
C GLN A 9 12.92 -1.76 -21.47
N SER A 10 13.17 -2.97 -20.96
CA SER A 10 12.38 -4.17 -20.68
C SER A 10 13.33 -5.15 -19.97
N GLU A 11 13.05 -5.58 -18.75
CA GLU A 11 13.69 -6.80 -18.24
C GLU A 11 12.66 -7.62 -17.46
N ASP A 12 12.43 -8.83 -17.94
CA ASP A 12 11.64 -9.90 -17.37
C ASP A 12 12.41 -10.47 -16.16
N TYR A 13 12.48 -9.70 -15.07
CA TYR A 13 12.96 -10.21 -13.78
C TYR A 13 11.76 -10.44 -12.90
N LEU A 14 11.78 -11.56 -12.17
CA LEU A 14 10.90 -11.81 -11.04
C LEU A 14 10.87 -10.54 -10.18
N ASP A 15 9.80 -9.76 -10.34
CA ASP A 15 9.66 -8.41 -9.81
C ASP A 15 9.26 -8.56 -8.34
N ILE A 16 10.23 -8.98 -7.54
CA ILE A 16 10.07 -9.16 -6.12
C ILE A 16 9.69 -7.77 -5.60
N PRO A 17 8.48 -7.61 -5.04
CA PRO A 17 8.08 -6.34 -4.48
C PRO A 17 9.15 -5.88 -3.51
N SER A 18 9.51 -4.60 -3.58
CA SER A 18 10.59 -4.07 -2.77
C SER A 18 10.34 -4.39 -1.28
N SER A 19 11.38 -4.78 -0.54
CA SER A 19 11.23 -5.21 0.87
C SER A 19 10.50 -4.17 1.71
N GLU A 20 10.71 -2.90 1.39
CA GLU A 20 10.11 -1.75 2.05
C GLU A 20 8.58 -1.76 1.90
N ILE A 21 8.05 -2.03 0.71
CA ILE A 21 6.60 -2.01 0.50
C ILE A 21 5.91 -3.19 1.20
N VAL A 22 6.59 -4.33 1.30
CA VAL A 22 6.10 -5.50 2.05
C VAL A 22 6.04 -5.18 3.54
N GLU A 23 7.10 -4.60 4.11
CA GLU A 23 7.13 -4.16 5.52
C GLU A 23 6.02 -3.14 5.83
N ILE A 24 5.76 -2.21 4.90
CA ILE A 24 4.66 -1.24 5.09
C ILE A 24 3.29 -1.91 5.05
N VAL A 25 3.07 -2.88 4.16
CA VAL A 25 1.82 -3.63 4.10
C VAL A 25 1.61 -4.42 5.39
N GLU A 26 2.65 -5.06 5.91
CA GLU A 26 2.62 -5.76 7.20
C GLU A 26 2.33 -4.80 8.36
N TYR A 27 3.06 -3.68 8.44
CA TYR A 27 2.82 -2.65 9.44
C TYR A 27 1.37 -2.15 9.42
N LEU A 28 0.81 -1.98 8.23
CA LEU A 28 -0.57 -1.54 8.04
C LEU A 28 -1.58 -2.60 8.47
N LEU A 29 -1.30 -3.89 8.22
CA LEU A 29 -2.12 -5.01 8.69
C LEU A 29 -2.10 -5.17 10.21
N GLU A 30 -1.04 -4.76 10.89
CA GLU A 30 -0.96 -4.75 12.35
C GLU A 30 -1.60 -3.50 12.97
N ASN A 31 -1.55 -2.37 12.27
CA ASN A 31 -1.92 -1.07 12.81
C ASN A 31 -3.17 -0.43 12.18
N TYR A 32 -3.94 -1.13 11.34
CA TYR A 32 -5.12 -0.59 10.64
C TYR A 32 -6.21 0.02 11.54
N GLN A 33 -6.21 -0.28 12.85
CA GLN A 33 -7.14 0.33 13.81
C GLN A 33 -6.76 1.75 14.23
N LYS A 34 -5.52 2.17 13.94
CA LYS A 34 -5.04 3.52 14.25
C LYS A 34 -5.30 4.45 13.05
N PRO A 35 -5.50 5.76 13.28
CA PRO A 35 -5.57 6.74 12.19
C PRO A 35 -4.19 6.89 11.52
N ILE A 36 -3.93 6.07 10.51
CA ILE A 36 -2.70 6.10 9.72
C ILE A 36 -2.87 7.09 8.55
N LYS A 37 -1.89 7.99 8.38
CA LYS A 37 -1.81 8.86 7.20
C LYS A 37 -1.01 8.17 6.10
N ILE A 38 -1.58 8.11 4.90
CA ILE A 38 -0.93 7.47 3.74
C ILE A 38 0.40 8.15 3.38
N GLU A 39 0.49 9.47 3.56
CA GLU A 39 1.75 10.20 3.36
C GLU A 39 2.87 9.64 4.24
N THR A 40 2.59 9.37 5.53
CA THR A 40 3.57 8.79 6.45
C THR A 40 4.08 7.43 5.97
N LEU A 41 3.20 6.61 5.39
CA LEU A 41 3.59 5.31 4.83
C LEU A 41 4.52 5.46 3.62
N SER A 42 4.26 6.45 2.76
CA SER A 42 5.16 6.74 1.65
C SER A 42 6.54 7.20 2.11
N TRP A 43 6.61 8.01 3.18
CA TRP A 43 7.87 8.40 3.81
C TRP A 43 8.60 7.21 4.43
N GLN A 44 7.89 6.31 5.10
CA GLN A 44 8.47 5.11 5.71
C GLN A 44 8.97 4.10 4.66
N ALA A 45 8.32 4.02 3.50
CA ALA A 45 8.78 3.23 2.37
C ALA A 45 9.97 3.87 1.63
N GLU A 46 10.40 5.07 2.03
CA GLU A 46 11.37 5.89 1.31
C GLU A 46 10.97 6.14 -0.18
N MET A 47 9.67 6.12 -0.46
CA MET A 47 9.11 6.23 -1.81
C MET A 47 8.33 7.53 -2.01
N GLY A 48 8.47 8.11 -3.19
CA GLY A 48 7.58 9.19 -3.64
C GLY A 48 6.13 8.68 -3.70
N GLY A 49 5.17 9.52 -3.28
CA GLY A 49 3.76 9.12 -3.14
C GLY A 49 3.16 8.40 -4.37
N THR A 50 3.47 8.86 -5.59
CA THR A 50 3.00 8.20 -6.82
C THR A 50 3.57 6.78 -7.00
N MET A 51 4.86 6.60 -6.71
CA MET A 51 5.53 5.29 -6.80
C MET A 51 4.98 4.35 -5.74
N PHE A 52 4.85 4.84 -4.50
CA PHE A 52 4.24 4.10 -3.39
C PHE A 52 2.83 3.62 -3.75
N PHE A 53 1.97 4.48 -4.30
CA PHE A 53 0.61 4.10 -4.69
C PHE A 53 0.58 3.01 -5.76
N ASN A 54 1.46 3.09 -6.76
CA ASN A 54 1.53 2.10 -7.82
C ASN A 54 2.02 0.75 -7.29
N GLU A 55 3.08 0.76 -6.48
CA GLU A 55 3.69 -0.45 -5.93
C GLU A 55 2.77 -1.11 -4.90
N PHE A 56 2.14 -0.32 -4.03
CA PHE A 56 1.14 -0.81 -3.07
C PHE A 56 -0.04 -1.46 -3.79
N ARG A 57 -0.52 -0.83 -4.88
CA ARG A 57 -1.61 -1.38 -5.69
C ARG A 57 -1.19 -2.64 -6.44
N ARG A 58 0.05 -2.71 -6.92
CA ARG A 58 0.60 -3.89 -7.58
C ARG A 58 0.60 -5.09 -6.64
N LEU A 59 1.00 -4.87 -5.39
CA LEU A 59 1.04 -5.88 -4.34
C LEU A 59 -0.33 -6.32 -3.84
N THR A 60 -1.17 -5.36 -3.46
CA THR A 60 -2.42 -5.64 -2.73
C THR A 60 -3.65 -5.68 -3.62
N GLY A 61 -3.52 -5.26 -4.88
CA GLY A 61 -4.63 -5.06 -5.81
C GLY A 61 -5.49 -3.83 -5.51
N LEU A 62 -5.27 -3.15 -4.38
CA LEU A 62 -6.10 -2.05 -3.87
C LEU A 62 -5.27 -0.79 -3.63
N SER A 63 -5.92 0.38 -3.64
CA SER A 63 -5.26 1.59 -3.15
C SER A 63 -5.11 1.52 -1.63
N PRO A 64 -4.07 2.16 -1.04
CA PRO A 64 -3.87 2.19 0.41
C PRO A 64 -5.12 2.58 1.21
N ASN A 65 -5.87 3.59 0.74
CA ASN A 65 -7.13 4.02 1.36
C ASN A 65 -8.23 2.94 1.29
N ASN A 66 -8.39 2.30 0.13
CA ASN A 66 -9.39 1.26 -0.03
C ASN A 66 -9.03 0.00 0.78
N PHE A 67 -7.74 -0.29 0.89
CA PHE A 67 -7.23 -1.38 1.70
C PHE A 67 -7.50 -1.16 3.18
N LEU A 68 -7.18 0.03 3.72
CA LEU A 68 -7.51 0.42 5.10
C LEU A 68 -9.02 0.29 5.37
N ASN A 69 -9.84 0.80 4.45
CA ASN A 69 -11.29 0.67 4.55
C ASN A 69 -11.71 -0.82 4.58
N SER A 70 -11.18 -1.65 3.68
CA SER A 70 -11.48 -3.09 3.64
C SER A 70 -11.13 -3.81 4.94
N CYS A 71 -9.95 -3.53 5.51
CA CYS A 71 -9.53 -4.08 6.80
C CYS A 71 -10.44 -3.64 7.93
N ALA A 72 -10.77 -2.34 8.00
CA ALA A 72 -11.68 -1.80 9.00
C ALA A 72 -13.09 -2.43 8.91
N TYR A 73 -13.62 -2.62 7.70
CA TYR A 73 -14.90 -3.29 7.48
C TYR A 73 -14.87 -4.75 7.96
N LYS A 74 -13.83 -5.51 7.61
CA LYS A 74 -13.68 -6.90 8.06
C LYS A 74 -13.59 -6.99 9.58
N ALA A 75 -12.79 -6.14 10.22
CA ALA A 75 -12.65 -6.11 11.68
C ALA A 75 -13.97 -5.75 12.39
N LYS A 76 -14.68 -4.73 11.88
CA LYS A 76 -16.00 -4.33 12.40
C LYS A 76 -17.01 -5.47 12.29
N TRP A 77 -16.99 -6.19 11.16
CA TRP A 77 -17.89 -7.31 10.92
C TRP A 77 -17.60 -8.50 11.84
N THR A 78 -16.33 -8.83 12.06
CA THR A 78 -15.95 -9.90 13.01
C THR A 78 -16.36 -9.60 14.45
N SER A 79 -16.25 -8.35 14.89
CA SER A 79 -16.68 -7.94 16.23
C SER A 79 -18.20 -7.96 16.40
N PHE A 80 -18.95 -7.73 15.32
CA PHE A 80 -20.41 -7.77 15.30
C PHE A 80 -20.94 -9.21 15.38
N VAL A 81 -20.38 -10.14 14.58
CA VAL A 81 -20.86 -11.54 14.53
C VAL A 81 -20.53 -12.34 15.79
N ARG A 82 -19.50 -11.96 16.56
CA ARG A 82 -19.18 -12.60 17.86
C ARG A 82 -20.07 -12.19 19.03
N GLN A 83 -20.96 -11.20 18.84
CA GLN A 83 -21.86 -10.68 19.87
C GLN A 83 -23.31 -11.17 19.76
N THR A 84 -23.60 -12.05 18.80
CA THR A 84 -24.91 -12.70 18.58
C THR A 84 -24.81 -14.19 18.75
#